data_AF-A0A6G1J8H8-F1
#
_entry.id   AF-A0A6G1J8H8-F1
#
_cell.length_a   1.000
_cell.length_b   1.000
_cell.length_c   1.000
_cell.angle_alpha   90.00
_cell.angle_beta   90.00
_cell.angle_gamma   90.00
#
_symmetry.space_group_name_H-M   'P 1'
#
loop_
_entity.id
_entity.type
_entity.pdbx_description
1 polymer ?
#
loop_
_entity_poly.entity_id
_entity_poly.type
_entity_poly.pdbx_seq_one_letter_code
_entity_poly.pdbx_strand_id
1 'polypeptide(L)'
;MATQYILPHLRQKQITAPKESASTSRGDEHKTNFLKYNEIFTYFWGKSPGEAKHNTTLHSSAENPYGLACVLLFQGANPRFGTGGIVLVKSNLDLLPAIKISSAACKDDKSDCEDENGPIESSDLPKEGTPQADTSPSPAEGLAVDHSPFTVFTQIHRSELGRCFKFIGWYKVSRLELLAPRTEGLVRMLNANWTIGKAWEESLLHQWAVVKLEKDDQAMKEKSEPKIERIEDDEEGGKNFNELLTEMRLKDGST
;
A
#
# COMPACT_ATOMS: atom_id res chain seq x y z
N MET A 1 0.80 59.08 31.63
CA MET A 1 -0.35 58.53 30.88
C MET A 1 -0.02 57.09 30.52
N ALA A 2 -0.73 56.10 31.09
CA ALA A 2 -0.46 54.68 30.85
C ALA A 2 -1.72 54.03 30.29
N THR A 3 -1.65 53.55 29.05
CA THR A 3 -2.73 52.81 28.38
C THR A 3 -2.60 51.34 28.73
N GLN A 4 -3.60 50.77 29.39
CA GLN A 4 -3.70 49.33 29.64
C GLN A 4 -3.93 48.58 28.33
N TYR A 5 -3.03 47.64 28.03
CA TYR A 5 -3.12 46.74 26.88
C TYR A 5 -4.04 45.55 27.24
N ILE A 6 -5.13 45.38 26.48
CA ILE A 6 -6.07 44.28 26.65
C ILE A 6 -5.75 43.21 25.60
N LEU A 7 -5.51 41.98 26.06
CA LEU A 7 -5.10 40.86 25.23
C LEU A 7 -6.20 40.42 24.23
N PRO A 8 -5.82 40.05 22.99
CA PRO A 8 -6.74 39.87 21.86
C PRO A 8 -7.76 38.72 22.01
N HIS A 9 -7.54 37.78 22.92
CA HIS A 9 -8.47 36.66 23.19
C HIS A 9 -9.63 37.01 24.13
N LEU A 10 -9.62 38.20 24.75
CA LEU A 10 -10.69 38.68 25.64
C LEU A 10 -11.72 39.58 24.93
N ARG A 11 -11.65 39.72 23.59
CA ARG A 11 -12.73 40.32 22.79
C ARG A 11 -13.84 39.29 22.60
N GLN A 12 -14.70 39.14 23.60
CA GLN A 12 -15.89 38.30 23.52
C GLN A 12 -16.80 38.76 22.36
N LYS A 13 -17.10 37.81 21.47
CA LYS A 13 -18.12 37.90 20.42
C LYS A 13 -19.45 38.34 21.05
N GLN A 14 -20.00 39.43 20.54
CA GLN A 14 -21.37 39.81 20.84
C GLN A 14 -22.33 38.75 20.32
N ILE A 15 -23.27 38.42 21.19
CA ILE A 15 -24.47 37.62 20.95
C ILE A 15 -25.34 38.41 19.97
N THR A 16 -25.75 37.78 18.86
CA THR A 16 -26.84 38.29 18.02
C THR A 16 -27.90 37.19 17.91
N ALA A 17 -29.13 37.58 18.22
CA ALA A 17 -30.32 36.75 18.37
C ALA A 17 -31.00 36.46 16.99
N PRO A 18 -32.14 35.74 16.95
CA PRO A 18 -32.38 34.65 16.00
C PRO A 18 -33.01 35.11 14.69
N LYS A 19 -32.79 34.34 13.61
CA LYS A 19 -33.63 34.39 12.41
C LYS A 19 -34.13 33.00 12.06
N GLU A 20 -35.45 32.96 11.91
CA GLU A 20 -36.32 31.85 11.58
C GLU A 20 -35.97 31.15 10.25
N SER A 21 -36.18 29.83 10.30
CA SER A 21 -36.64 28.91 9.26
C SER A 21 -36.31 29.20 7.79
N ALA A 22 -35.35 28.43 7.28
CA ALA A 22 -35.51 27.70 6.02
C ALA A 22 -34.63 26.45 6.05
N SER A 23 -35.21 25.33 6.45
CA SER A 23 -34.63 23.99 6.31
C SER A 23 -34.48 23.68 4.82
N THR A 24 -33.32 23.96 4.26
CA THR A 24 -32.88 23.39 3.00
C THR A 24 -31.80 22.37 3.34
N SER A 25 -32.18 21.11 3.46
CA SER A 25 -31.27 19.96 3.59
C SER A 25 -30.46 19.85 2.29
N ARG A 26 -29.35 20.58 2.21
CA ARG A 26 -28.48 20.67 1.03
C ARG A 26 -27.02 20.38 1.40
N GLY A 27 -26.80 19.32 2.17
CA GLY A 27 -25.50 19.02 2.73
C GLY A 27 -25.33 17.56 3.11
N ASP A 28 -25.47 16.62 2.17
CA ASP A 28 -25.00 15.25 2.40
C ASP A 28 -24.50 14.50 1.14
N GLU A 29 -24.39 15.15 -0.02
CA GLU A 29 -23.89 14.47 -1.23
C GLU A 29 -22.37 14.20 -1.20
N HIS A 30 -21.60 14.88 -0.33
CA HIS A 30 -20.14 14.74 -0.28
C HIS A 30 -19.61 13.61 0.61
N LYS A 31 -20.44 12.97 1.44
CA LYS A 31 -20.02 11.80 2.24
C LYS A 31 -19.99 10.48 1.47
N THR A 32 -20.42 10.48 0.21
CA THR A 32 -20.77 9.26 -0.50
C THR A 32 -19.61 8.64 -1.30
N ASN A 33 -18.52 9.35 -1.60
CA ASN A 33 -17.49 8.85 -2.52
C ASN A 33 -16.42 7.95 -1.89
N PHE A 34 -16.55 7.63 -0.60
CA PHE A 34 -15.62 6.72 0.04
C PHE A 34 -16.17 5.29 0.05
N LEU A 35 -15.27 4.34 0.00
CA LEU A 35 -15.53 2.90 0.00
C LEU A 35 -14.99 2.27 1.27
N LYS A 36 -15.63 1.21 1.72
CA LYS A 36 -15.10 0.30 2.74
C LYS A 36 -14.13 -0.67 2.11
N TYR A 37 -13.21 -1.17 2.93
CA TYR A 37 -12.35 -2.29 2.54
C TYR A 37 -13.18 -3.48 2.05
N ASN A 38 -14.25 -3.84 2.77
CA ASN A 38 -15.10 -4.98 2.42
C ASN A 38 -15.82 -4.79 1.08
N GLU A 39 -16.26 -3.57 0.75
CA GLU A 39 -16.91 -3.25 -0.53
C GLU A 39 -15.92 -3.47 -1.70
N ILE A 40 -14.69 -2.96 -1.57
CA ILE A 40 -13.62 -3.16 -2.56
C ILE A 40 -13.27 -4.65 -2.69
N PHE A 41 -13.08 -5.35 -1.57
CA PHE A 41 -12.71 -6.77 -1.58
C PHE A 41 -13.81 -7.63 -2.20
N THR A 42 -15.07 -7.37 -1.87
CA THR A 42 -16.21 -8.12 -2.41
C THR A 42 -16.31 -7.93 -3.92
N TYR A 43 -16.04 -6.72 -4.43
CA TYR A 43 -16.01 -6.46 -5.85
C TYR A 43 -14.97 -7.30 -6.60
N PHE A 44 -13.74 -7.41 -6.07
CA PHE A 44 -12.66 -8.14 -6.75
C PHE A 44 -12.67 -9.66 -6.54
N TRP A 45 -13.23 -10.16 -5.43
CA TRP A 45 -13.24 -11.62 -5.11
C TRP A 45 -14.62 -12.27 -5.17
N GLY A 46 -15.70 -11.49 -5.26
CA GLY A 46 -17.08 -11.99 -5.23
C GLY A 46 -17.47 -12.65 -3.89
N LYS A 47 -16.65 -12.49 -2.85
CA LYS A 47 -16.84 -13.08 -1.52
C LYS A 47 -16.57 -12.03 -0.46
N SER A 48 -17.27 -12.12 0.67
CA SER A 48 -16.88 -11.35 1.84
C SER A 48 -15.44 -11.71 2.21
N PRO A 49 -14.61 -10.71 2.58
CA PRO A 49 -13.33 -11.05 3.17
C PRO A 49 -13.63 -11.92 4.39
N GLY A 50 -13.04 -13.11 4.45
CA GLY A 50 -13.03 -13.88 5.70
C GLY A 50 -12.33 -13.09 6.80
N GLU A 51 -11.94 -13.73 7.90
CA GLU A 51 -11.07 -13.09 8.93
C GLU A 51 -9.64 -12.78 8.43
N ALA A 52 -9.45 -12.45 7.15
CA ALA A 52 -8.20 -11.99 6.59
C ALA A 52 -7.83 -10.63 7.20
N LYS A 53 -7.23 -10.68 8.39
CA LYS A 53 -6.77 -9.58 9.25
C LYS A 53 -5.59 -8.78 8.68
N HIS A 54 -5.21 -9.01 7.43
CA HIS A 54 -3.98 -8.45 6.90
C HIS A 54 -4.26 -7.22 6.04
N ASN A 55 -3.97 -6.05 6.61
CA ASN A 55 -3.85 -4.76 5.92
C ASN A 55 -2.65 -4.80 4.96
N THR A 56 -2.78 -5.56 3.88
CA THR A 56 -1.77 -5.66 2.82
C THR A 56 -2.01 -4.57 1.77
N THR A 57 -0.96 -4.14 1.09
CA THR A 57 -1.06 -3.07 0.08
C THR A 57 -1.36 -3.62 -1.32
N LEU A 58 -0.91 -4.82 -1.64
CA LEU A 58 -1.10 -5.46 -2.94
C LEU A 58 -2.15 -6.55 -2.82
N HIS A 59 -3.11 -6.56 -3.75
CA HIS A 59 -4.09 -7.64 -3.81
C HIS A 59 -4.37 -8.09 -5.25
N SER A 60 -4.66 -9.38 -5.39
CA SER A 60 -5.01 -10.02 -6.67
C SER A 60 -6.49 -9.81 -7.03
N SER A 61 -7.11 -10.67 -7.81
CA SER A 61 -8.58 -10.73 -7.92
C SER A 61 -9.03 -12.16 -8.24
N ALA A 62 -10.34 -12.43 -8.19
CA ALA A 62 -10.87 -13.70 -8.67
C ALA A 62 -10.60 -13.93 -10.17
N GLU A 63 -10.60 -12.85 -10.96
CA GLU A 63 -10.32 -12.90 -12.40
C GLU A 63 -8.82 -13.05 -12.71
N ASN A 64 -7.95 -12.50 -11.85
CA ASN A 64 -6.51 -12.55 -12.00
C ASN A 64 -5.84 -12.97 -10.67
N PRO A 65 -5.91 -14.26 -10.29
CA PRO A 65 -5.43 -14.71 -8.99
C PRO A 65 -3.91 -14.63 -8.83
N TYR A 66 -3.18 -14.66 -9.95
CA TYR A 66 -1.71 -14.66 -9.98
C TYR A 66 -1.12 -13.30 -10.37
N GLY A 67 -1.93 -12.25 -10.46
CA GLY A 67 -1.46 -10.93 -10.85
C GLY A 67 -2.09 -9.83 -10.01
N LEU A 68 -1.43 -8.68 -10.00
CA LEU A 68 -1.91 -7.50 -9.30
C LEU A 68 -3.19 -6.96 -9.95
N ALA A 69 -4.27 -6.82 -9.18
CA ALA A 69 -5.53 -6.25 -9.65
C ALA A 69 -5.93 -4.96 -8.92
N CYS A 70 -5.57 -4.83 -7.63
CA CYS A 70 -5.75 -3.59 -6.90
C CYS A 70 -4.65 -3.31 -5.86
N VAL A 71 -4.43 -2.02 -5.61
CA VAL A 71 -3.50 -1.51 -4.60
C VAL A 71 -4.24 -0.63 -3.60
N LEU A 72 -4.07 -0.90 -2.31
CA LEU A 72 -4.63 -0.12 -1.21
C LEU A 72 -3.54 0.67 -0.49
N LEU A 73 -3.60 1.99 -0.60
CA LEU A 73 -2.67 2.91 0.04
C LEU A 73 -3.22 3.38 1.38
N PHE A 74 -2.70 2.83 2.47
CA PHE A 74 -3.07 3.24 3.82
C PHE A 74 -2.47 4.59 4.19
N GLN A 75 -3.19 5.35 5.01
CA GLN A 75 -2.80 6.70 5.40
C GLN A 75 -1.47 6.68 6.17
N GLY A 76 -0.44 7.31 5.58
CA GLY A 76 0.90 7.41 6.15
C GLY A 76 1.80 6.19 5.91
N ALA A 77 1.34 5.15 5.21
CA ALA A 77 2.17 3.99 4.91
C ALA A 77 3.14 4.25 3.74
N ASN A 78 2.75 5.08 2.77
CA ASN A 78 3.51 5.34 1.55
C ASN A 78 3.65 6.86 1.30
N PRO A 79 4.47 7.58 2.08
CA PRO A 79 4.59 9.04 1.97
C PRO A 79 5.11 9.53 0.61
N ARG A 80 5.87 8.68 -0.11
CA ARG A 80 6.47 9.00 -1.41
C ARG A 80 5.53 8.77 -2.60
N PHE A 81 4.32 8.26 -2.37
CA PHE A 81 3.37 8.01 -3.45
C PHE A 81 2.92 9.31 -4.11
N GLY A 82 2.57 10.34 -3.32
CA GLY A 82 2.04 11.60 -3.87
C GLY A 82 3.04 12.42 -4.69
N THR A 83 4.36 12.24 -4.48
CA THR A 83 5.41 12.96 -5.20
C THR A 83 6.01 12.18 -6.36
N GLY A 84 6.12 10.85 -6.24
CA GLY A 84 6.84 10.04 -7.23
C GLY A 84 6.16 8.73 -7.62
N GLY A 85 4.95 8.47 -7.14
CA GLY A 85 4.26 7.19 -7.37
C GLY A 85 4.97 6.00 -6.72
N ILE A 86 5.83 6.22 -5.73
CA ILE A 86 6.62 5.15 -5.12
C ILE A 86 5.85 4.51 -3.98
N VAL A 87 5.74 3.18 -4.02
CA VAL A 87 5.14 2.34 -3.00
C VAL A 87 6.18 1.34 -2.51
N LEU A 88 6.21 1.13 -1.19
CA LEU A 88 7.09 0.16 -0.54
C LEU A 88 6.27 -1.01 -0.05
N VAL A 89 6.63 -2.21 -0.47
CA VAL A 89 5.83 -3.40 -0.23
C VAL A 89 6.68 -4.56 0.24
N LYS A 90 6.12 -5.30 1.21
CA LYS A 90 6.77 -6.40 1.93
C LYS A 90 6.11 -7.75 1.65
N SER A 91 4.80 -7.74 1.41
CA SER A 91 3.98 -8.95 1.22
C SER A 91 3.42 -9.01 -0.20
N ASN A 92 3.03 -10.21 -0.64
CA ASN A 92 2.42 -10.47 -1.94
C ASN A 92 3.30 -10.01 -3.12
N LEU A 93 4.63 -10.21 -2.98
CA LEU A 93 5.62 -9.81 -3.99
C LEU A 93 5.47 -10.63 -5.28
N ASP A 94 4.90 -11.82 -5.18
CA ASP A 94 4.56 -12.73 -6.28
C ASP A 94 3.47 -12.17 -7.21
N LEU A 95 2.67 -11.19 -6.76
CA LEU A 95 1.69 -10.52 -7.61
C LEU A 95 2.30 -9.47 -8.54
N LEU A 96 3.56 -9.09 -8.29
CA LEU A 96 4.24 -8.07 -9.09
C LEU A 96 4.66 -8.64 -10.44
N PRO A 97 4.63 -7.82 -11.51
CA PRO A 97 5.11 -8.25 -12.82
C PRO A 97 6.59 -8.62 -12.76
N ALA A 98 7.00 -9.57 -13.60
CA ALA A 98 8.39 -9.93 -13.75
C ALA A 98 9.25 -8.71 -14.16
N ILE A 99 10.53 -8.73 -13.79
CA ILE A 99 11.49 -7.68 -14.17
C ILE A 99 12.09 -8.03 -15.53
N LYS A 100 12.05 -7.10 -16.48
CA LYS A 100 12.83 -7.19 -17.72
C LYS A 100 14.30 -6.97 -17.37
N ILE A 101 15.03 -8.05 -17.13
CA ILE A 101 16.48 -8.00 -16.99
C ILE A 101 17.03 -7.68 -18.37
N SER A 102 17.47 -6.45 -18.60
CA SER A 102 18.21 -6.13 -19.81
C SER A 102 19.50 -6.93 -19.77
N SER A 103 19.69 -7.87 -20.68
CA SER A 103 20.85 -8.75 -20.81
C SER A 103 22.17 -8.02 -21.17
N ALA A 104 22.27 -6.72 -20.87
CA ALA A 104 23.44 -5.89 -21.12
C ALA A 104 24.56 -6.07 -20.07
N ALA A 105 24.29 -6.81 -18.97
CA ALA A 105 25.25 -7.05 -17.89
C ALA A 105 26.04 -8.37 -18.00
N CYS A 106 25.93 -9.09 -19.13
CA CYS A 106 26.74 -10.29 -19.40
C CYS A 106 27.44 -10.14 -20.77
N LYS A 107 28.31 -9.14 -20.89
CA LYS A 107 29.39 -9.13 -21.87
C LYS A 107 30.68 -8.95 -21.06
N ASP A 108 31.72 -9.66 -21.47
CA ASP A 108 32.99 -9.96 -20.79
C ASP A 108 32.88 -11.24 -19.93
N ASP A 109 33.56 -12.35 -20.20
CA ASP A 109 34.80 -12.60 -20.94
C ASP A 109 34.62 -13.76 -21.92
N LYS A 110 34.78 -13.48 -23.22
CA LYS A 110 35.07 -14.54 -24.20
C LYS A 110 36.59 -14.64 -24.25
N SER A 111 37.17 -15.51 -23.42
CA SER A 111 38.59 -15.82 -23.50
C SER A 111 38.86 -16.57 -24.82
N ASP A 112 39.48 -15.89 -25.78
CA ASP A 112 40.21 -16.56 -26.85
C ASP A 112 41.44 -17.22 -26.21
N CYS A 113 41.38 -18.53 -26.01
CA CYS A 113 42.56 -19.35 -25.85
C CYS A 113 42.80 -20.09 -27.17
N GLU A 114 43.62 -19.46 -28.02
CA GLU A 114 44.29 -20.19 -29.09
C GLU A 114 45.28 -21.17 -28.47
N ASP A 115 45.23 -22.37 -29.03
CA ASP A 115 45.87 -23.61 -28.65
C ASP A 115 47.31 -23.62 -29.21
N GLU A 116 48.32 -23.51 -28.34
CA GLU A 116 49.72 -23.78 -28.72
C GLU A 116 50.34 -24.73 -27.69
N ASN A 117 50.67 -25.92 -28.20
CA ASN A 117 51.30 -27.06 -27.54
C ASN A 117 52.62 -26.72 -26.82
N GLY A 118 52.77 -27.21 -25.59
CA GLY A 118 54.07 -27.35 -24.94
C GLY A 118 54.00 -28.16 -23.64
N PRO A 119 54.67 -29.33 -23.51
CA PRO A 119 54.65 -30.14 -22.30
C PRO A 119 55.89 -29.89 -21.45
N ILE A 120 55.77 -29.29 -20.26
CA ILE A 120 56.84 -29.30 -19.25
C ILE A 120 56.28 -29.46 -17.82
N GLU A 121 56.59 -30.64 -17.28
CA GLU A 121 56.81 -31.06 -15.88
C GLU A 121 56.73 -30.06 -14.71
N SER A 122 55.92 -30.46 -13.72
CA SER A 122 56.16 -30.52 -12.27
C SER A 122 56.79 -29.34 -11.52
N SER A 123 56.04 -28.77 -10.56
CA SER A 123 56.50 -28.50 -9.18
C SER A 123 55.35 -28.02 -8.28
N ASP A 124 55.19 -28.71 -7.15
CA ASP A 124 54.30 -28.43 -6.01
C ASP A 124 54.54 -27.06 -5.36
N LEU A 125 53.47 -26.27 -5.16
CA LEU A 125 53.33 -25.31 -4.05
C LEU A 125 51.83 -25.09 -3.72
N PRO A 126 51.43 -25.04 -2.42
CA PRO A 126 50.05 -24.80 -2.02
C PRO A 126 49.71 -23.31 -2.14
N LYS A 127 48.80 -22.99 -3.06
CA LYS A 127 48.30 -21.62 -3.26
C LYS A 127 47.23 -21.31 -2.21
N GLU A 128 47.61 -20.40 -1.32
CA GLU A 128 46.80 -19.71 -0.33
C GLU A 128 45.44 -19.29 -0.93
N GLY A 129 44.36 -19.66 -0.23
CA GLY A 129 42.99 -19.39 -0.64
C GLY A 129 42.77 -17.90 -0.86
N THR A 130 42.52 -17.53 -2.10
CA THR A 130 41.95 -16.23 -2.43
C THR A 130 40.57 -16.17 -1.76
N PRO A 131 40.28 -15.21 -0.86
CA PRO A 131 38.92 -15.01 -0.39
C PRO A 131 38.08 -14.66 -1.60
N GLN A 132 37.14 -15.53 -1.96
CA GLN A 132 36.03 -15.18 -2.83
C GLN A 132 35.37 -13.96 -2.18
N ALA A 133 35.67 -12.78 -2.71
CA ALA A 133 34.97 -11.58 -2.36
C ALA A 133 33.49 -11.86 -2.64
N ASP A 134 32.71 -11.86 -1.57
CA ASP A 134 31.26 -11.95 -1.57
C ASP A 134 30.74 -11.05 -2.68
N THR A 135 30.32 -11.67 -3.79
CA THR A 135 29.57 -10.97 -4.82
C THR A 135 28.23 -10.66 -4.17
N SER A 136 28.19 -9.49 -3.54
CA SER A 136 26.98 -8.95 -2.94
C SER A 136 25.91 -8.99 -4.03
N PRO A 137 24.79 -9.70 -3.83
CA PRO A 137 23.76 -9.81 -4.85
C PRO A 137 23.27 -8.40 -5.14
N SER A 138 23.63 -7.86 -6.30
CA SER A 138 23.16 -6.54 -6.70
C SER A 138 21.64 -6.57 -6.71
N PRO A 139 20.94 -5.54 -6.19
CA PRO A 139 19.49 -5.48 -6.22
C PRO A 139 18.97 -5.77 -7.63
N ALA A 140 18.03 -6.71 -7.74
CA ALA A 140 17.38 -6.98 -9.01
C ALA A 140 16.46 -5.79 -9.32
N GLU A 141 16.97 -4.86 -10.12
CA GLU A 141 16.29 -3.64 -10.53
C GLU A 141 16.05 -3.66 -12.04
N GLY A 142 14.85 -3.26 -12.46
CA GLY A 142 14.56 -3.10 -13.89
C GLY A 142 13.17 -2.58 -14.20
N LEU A 143 12.87 -2.58 -15.50
CA LEU A 143 11.54 -2.25 -16.01
C LEU A 143 10.60 -3.42 -15.80
N ALA A 144 9.36 -3.14 -15.43
CA ALA A 144 8.34 -4.18 -15.37
C ALA A 144 8.07 -4.77 -16.76
N VAL A 145 7.83 -6.08 -16.81
CA VAL A 145 7.22 -6.75 -17.96
C VAL A 145 5.83 -6.14 -18.21
N ASP A 146 5.42 -6.10 -19.48
CA ASP A 146 4.10 -5.57 -19.83
C ASP A 146 3.00 -6.34 -19.09
N HIS A 147 2.05 -5.61 -18.52
CA HIS A 147 1.03 -6.18 -17.65
C HIS A 147 -0.25 -5.34 -17.68
N SER A 148 -1.37 -5.96 -17.32
CA SER A 148 -2.66 -5.27 -17.27
C SER A 148 -2.64 -4.12 -16.25
N PRO A 149 -3.27 -2.98 -16.55
CA PRO A 149 -3.42 -1.90 -15.58
C PRO A 149 -4.32 -2.33 -14.43
N PHE A 150 -4.04 -1.82 -13.24
CA PHE A 150 -4.76 -2.14 -12.01
C PHE A 150 -5.28 -0.89 -11.32
N THR A 151 -6.24 -1.09 -10.42
CA THR A 151 -6.89 -0.01 -9.69
C THR A 151 -6.10 0.38 -8.44
N VAL A 152 -6.06 1.67 -8.12
CA VAL A 152 -5.44 2.15 -6.89
C VAL A 152 -6.47 2.91 -6.07
N PHE A 153 -6.52 2.58 -4.78
CA PHE A 153 -7.36 3.25 -3.79
C PHE A 153 -6.49 3.85 -2.70
N THR A 154 -6.82 5.06 -2.25
CA THR A 154 -6.14 5.73 -1.14
C THR A 154 -7.05 5.87 0.05
N GLN A 155 -6.53 5.59 1.24
CA GLN A 155 -7.19 5.85 2.51
C GLN A 155 -7.05 7.32 2.86
N ILE A 156 -8.18 8.05 2.94
CA ILE A 156 -8.18 9.49 3.22
C ILE A 156 -8.12 9.78 4.73
N HIS A 157 -8.72 8.91 5.55
CA HIS A 157 -8.74 9.03 6.99
C HIS A 157 -8.64 7.66 7.67
N ARG A 158 -8.00 7.58 8.83
CA ARG A 158 -8.03 6.40 9.69
C ARG A 158 -9.37 6.35 10.41
N SER A 159 -10.34 5.63 9.84
CA SER A 159 -11.59 5.27 10.53
C SER A 159 -11.68 3.75 10.60
N GLU A 160 -11.96 3.24 11.79
CA GLU A 160 -12.13 1.80 12.06
C GLU A 160 -13.51 1.31 11.61
N LEU A 161 -14.50 2.20 11.52
CA LEU A 161 -15.91 1.86 11.30
C LEU A 161 -16.47 2.48 10.01
N GLY A 162 -15.62 3.09 9.17
CA GLY A 162 -16.07 4.00 8.11
C GLY A 162 -15.52 3.73 6.72
N ARG A 163 -16.32 4.13 5.73
CA ARG A 163 -15.90 4.32 4.34
C ARG A 163 -14.75 5.32 4.28
N CYS A 164 -13.53 4.83 4.03
CA CYS A 164 -12.32 5.65 4.10
C CYS A 164 -11.42 5.57 2.86
N PHE A 165 -11.70 4.65 1.94
CA PHE A 165 -10.95 4.50 0.71
C PHE A 165 -11.57 5.30 -0.43
N LYS A 166 -10.73 5.93 -1.25
CA LYS A 166 -11.14 6.64 -2.45
C LYS A 166 -10.40 6.06 -3.65
N PHE A 167 -11.12 5.76 -4.72
CA PHE A 167 -10.49 5.44 -6.00
C PHE A 167 -9.71 6.66 -6.52
N ILE A 168 -8.45 6.45 -6.91
CA ILE A 168 -7.59 7.51 -7.44
C ILE A 168 -7.18 7.30 -8.90
N GLY A 169 -7.44 6.12 -9.46
CA GLY A 169 -7.28 5.85 -10.87
C GLY A 169 -6.71 4.47 -11.20
N TRP A 170 -6.49 4.27 -12.49
CA TRP A 170 -5.79 3.12 -13.06
C TRP A 170 -4.29 3.41 -13.17
N TYR A 171 -3.47 2.44 -12.81
CA TYR A 171 -2.01 2.55 -12.77
C TYR A 171 -1.34 1.32 -13.38
N LYS A 172 -0.07 1.50 -13.74
CA LYS A 172 0.85 0.44 -14.10
C LYS A 172 2.16 0.54 -13.33
N VAL A 173 2.86 -0.59 -13.18
CA VAL A 173 4.22 -0.61 -12.64
C VAL A 173 5.16 -0.19 -13.76
N SER A 174 5.89 0.91 -13.58
CA SER A 174 6.90 1.33 -14.55
C SER A 174 8.29 0.81 -14.19
N ARG A 175 8.58 0.71 -12.89
CA ARG A 175 9.88 0.25 -12.38
C ARG A 175 9.70 -0.59 -11.13
N LEU A 176 10.51 -1.63 -11.03
CA LEU A 176 10.53 -2.53 -9.89
C LEU A 176 11.97 -2.78 -9.44
N GLU A 177 12.20 -2.66 -8.14
CA GLU A 177 13.46 -2.98 -7.50
C GLU A 177 13.18 -3.92 -6.32
N LEU A 178 13.78 -5.11 -6.36
CA LEU A 178 13.69 -6.09 -5.27
C LEU A 178 14.89 -5.95 -4.35
N LEU A 179 14.61 -5.71 -3.08
CA LEU A 179 15.60 -5.57 -2.01
C LEU A 179 15.63 -6.84 -1.18
N ALA A 180 16.79 -7.49 -1.14
CA ALA A 180 17.01 -8.65 -0.29
C ALA A 180 16.96 -8.25 1.20
N PRO A 181 16.59 -9.20 2.08
CA PRO A 181 16.60 -8.99 3.52
C PRO A 181 17.95 -8.46 4.02
N ARG A 182 17.93 -7.58 5.03
CA ARG A 182 19.11 -7.03 5.72
C ARG A 182 20.15 -6.31 4.84
N THR A 183 19.79 -5.90 3.63
CA THR A 183 20.70 -5.11 2.77
C THR A 183 20.82 -3.67 3.26
N GLU A 184 21.98 -3.03 3.02
CA GLU A 184 22.18 -1.62 3.36
C GLU A 184 21.15 -0.72 2.65
N GLY A 185 20.82 -1.05 1.39
CA GLY A 185 19.77 -0.36 0.64
C GLY A 185 18.42 -0.40 1.35
N LEU A 186 18.02 -1.57 1.87
CA LEU A 186 16.80 -1.72 2.65
C LEU A 186 16.84 -0.91 3.96
N VAL A 187 17.95 -0.94 4.69
CA VAL A 187 18.11 -0.17 5.94
C VAL A 187 18.00 1.33 5.67
N ARG A 188 18.72 1.85 4.65
CA ARG A 188 18.66 3.26 4.26
C ARG A 188 17.24 3.66 3.83
N MET A 189 16.57 2.80 3.08
CA MET A 189 15.19 3.02 2.64
C MET A 189 14.20 3.05 3.82
N LEU A 190 14.27 2.10 4.75
CA LEU A 190 13.37 2.06 5.91
C LEU A 190 13.60 3.26 6.83
N ASN A 191 14.86 3.62 7.09
CA ASN A 191 15.21 4.80 7.90
C ASN A 191 14.72 6.11 7.29
N ALA A 192 14.68 6.21 5.96
CA ALA A 192 14.18 7.40 5.27
C ALA A 192 12.64 7.54 5.35
N ASN A 193 11.91 6.43 5.53
CA ASN A 193 10.45 6.43 5.46
C ASN A 193 9.75 6.27 6.82
N TRP A 194 10.41 5.72 7.84
CA TRP A 194 9.82 5.52 9.17
C TRP A 194 10.73 6.04 10.29
N THR A 195 10.14 6.83 11.18
CA THR A 195 10.79 7.24 12.44
C THR A 195 10.85 6.05 13.39
N ILE A 196 12.01 5.39 13.36
CA ILE A 196 12.64 4.50 14.35
C ILE A 196 11.78 4.17 15.59
N GLY A 197 10.94 3.15 15.46
CA GLY A 197 10.38 2.39 16.60
C GLY A 197 10.76 0.92 16.48
N LYS A 198 10.89 0.18 17.58
CA LYS A 198 11.48 -1.19 17.61
C LYS A 198 10.90 -2.23 16.63
N ALA A 199 9.72 -1.99 16.06
CA ALA A 199 9.06 -2.91 15.11
C ALA A 199 9.69 -2.97 13.70
N TRP A 200 10.59 -2.05 13.33
CA TRP A 200 11.20 -2.07 11.98
C TRP A 200 12.30 -3.14 11.83
N GLU A 201 12.91 -3.60 12.93
CA GLU A 201 13.95 -4.64 12.90
C GLU A 201 13.43 -5.97 12.35
N GLU A 202 12.22 -6.38 12.75
CA GLU A 202 11.55 -7.58 12.20
C GLU A 202 11.26 -7.43 10.69
N SER A 203 11.07 -6.18 10.24
CA SER A 203 10.83 -5.91 8.83
C SER A 203 12.08 -6.08 7.97
N LEU A 204 13.28 -5.95 8.54
CA LEU A 204 14.54 -6.25 7.82
C LEU A 204 14.72 -7.73 7.49
N LEU A 205 14.01 -8.62 8.18
CA LEU A 205 14.08 -10.07 7.94
C LEU A 205 13.35 -10.50 6.66
N HIS A 206 12.60 -9.59 6.05
CA HIS A 206 11.76 -9.89 4.92
C HIS A 206 12.33 -9.25 3.65
N GLN A 207 12.00 -9.84 2.51
CA GLN A 207 12.25 -9.23 1.22
C GLN A 207 11.29 -8.04 1.04
N TRP A 208 11.77 -7.01 0.36
CA TRP A 208 10.98 -5.83 0.02
C TRP A 208 11.02 -5.54 -1.46
N ALA A 209 10.00 -4.84 -1.95
CA ALA A 209 9.94 -4.28 -3.28
C ALA A 209 9.74 -2.76 -3.19
N VAL A 210 10.53 -2.03 -3.98
CA VAL A 210 10.29 -0.63 -4.30
C VAL A 210 9.60 -0.60 -5.65
N VAL A 211 8.33 -0.20 -5.66
CA VAL A 211 7.49 -0.21 -6.84
C VAL A 211 7.21 1.22 -7.26
N LYS A 212 7.59 1.59 -8.48
CA LYS A 212 7.22 2.88 -9.07
C LYS A 212 5.97 2.69 -9.90
N LEU A 213 4.92 3.42 -9.53
CA LEU A 213 3.62 3.42 -10.18
C LEU A 213 3.48 4.65 -11.08
N GLU A 214 2.97 4.42 -12.28
CA GLU A 214 2.61 5.47 -13.23
C GLU A 214 1.14 5.38 -13.55
N LYS A 215 0.49 6.54 -13.60
CA LYS A 215 -0.93 6.62 -13.94
C LYS A 215 -1.11 6.23 -15.40
N ASP A 216 -2.10 5.40 -15.66
CA ASP A 216 -2.45 4.97 -17.00
C ASP A 216 -3.67 5.76 -17.47
N ASP A 217 -3.40 6.90 -18.13
CA ASP A 217 -4.46 7.78 -18.65
C ASP A 217 -5.29 7.12 -19.76
N GLN A 218 -4.70 6.17 -20.49
CA GLN A 218 -5.43 5.40 -21.51
C GLN A 218 -6.43 4.47 -20.83
N ALA A 219 -5.99 3.71 -19.84
CA ALA A 219 -6.88 2.88 -19.03
C ALA A 219 -7.95 3.71 -18.32
N MET A 220 -7.64 4.92 -17.83
CA MET A 220 -8.63 5.82 -17.25
C MET A 220 -9.70 6.29 -18.23
N LYS A 221 -9.36 6.41 -19.52
CA LYS A 221 -10.29 6.81 -20.58
C LYS A 221 -11.16 5.64 -21.05
N GLU A 222 -10.56 4.45 -21.14
CA GLU A 222 -11.23 3.24 -21.63
C GLU A 222 -12.03 2.53 -20.53
N LYS A 223 -11.43 2.37 -19.36
CA LYS A 223 -12.00 1.72 -18.17
C LYS A 223 -12.47 2.82 -17.23
N SER A 224 -13.79 2.99 -17.13
CA SER A 224 -14.38 3.89 -16.14
C SER A 224 -14.01 3.48 -14.72
N GLU A 225 -14.36 4.34 -13.74
CA GLU A 225 -14.28 3.97 -12.33
C GLU A 225 -15.02 2.64 -12.06
N PRO A 226 -14.43 1.72 -11.28
CA PRO A 226 -15.09 0.48 -10.91
C PRO A 226 -16.43 0.76 -10.22
N LYS A 227 -17.50 0.14 -10.73
CA LYS A 227 -18.84 0.24 -10.14
C LYS A 227 -18.94 -0.68 -8.93
N ILE A 228 -18.35 -0.26 -7.83
CA ILE A 228 -18.34 -1.01 -6.57
C ILE A 228 -19.68 -0.77 -5.88
N GLU A 229 -20.45 -1.85 -5.70
CA GLU A 229 -21.72 -1.82 -4.98
C GLU A 229 -21.46 -1.50 -3.51
N ARG A 230 -22.28 -0.62 -2.94
CA ARG A 230 -22.21 -0.32 -1.52
C ARG A 230 -22.92 -1.43 -0.76
N ILE A 231 -22.22 -1.96 0.22
CA ILE A 231 -22.78 -2.89 1.17
C ILE A 231 -23.37 -2.01 2.28
N GLU A 232 -24.70 -2.05 2.39
CA GLU A 232 -25.39 -1.45 3.52
C GLU A 232 -24.74 -2.01 4.79
N ASP A 233 -24.44 -1.14 5.74
CA ASP A 233 -24.21 -1.65 7.09
C ASP A 233 -25.57 -2.16 7.49
N ASP A 234 -25.82 -3.46 7.25
CA ASP A 234 -26.80 -4.17 8.04
C ASP A 234 -26.39 -3.83 9.46
N GLU A 235 -27.16 -2.96 10.11
CA GLU A 235 -27.08 -2.75 11.54
C GLU A 235 -27.31 -4.14 12.10
N GLU A 236 -26.22 -4.87 12.29
CA GLU A 236 -26.20 -6.28 12.59
C GLU A 236 -26.76 -6.40 14.00
N GLY A 237 -28.09 -6.41 14.10
CA GLY A 237 -28.92 -6.82 15.23
C GLY A 237 -28.38 -6.46 16.60
N GLY A 238 -27.65 -5.36 16.74
CA GLY A 238 -27.10 -4.89 17.98
C GLY A 238 -28.26 -4.27 18.73
N LYS A 239 -29.13 -5.13 19.29
CA LYS A 239 -30.24 -4.72 20.17
C LYS A 239 -29.72 -3.58 21.02
N ASN A 240 -30.21 -2.38 20.77
CA ASN A 240 -29.82 -1.22 21.55
C ASN A 240 -30.02 -1.61 23.02
N PHE A 241 -29.15 -1.19 23.93
CA PHE A 241 -29.27 -1.46 25.36
C PHE A 241 -30.71 -1.25 25.89
N ASN A 242 -31.46 -0.29 25.32
CA ASN A 242 -32.89 -0.12 25.61
C ASN A 242 -33.80 -1.27 25.15
N GLU A 243 -33.58 -1.87 23.98
CA GLU A 243 -34.29 -3.08 23.55
C GLU A 243 -33.93 -4.27 24.42
N LEU A 244 -32.65 -4.44 24.79
CA LEU A 244 -32.20 -5.50 25.69
C LEU A 244 -32.84 -5.37 27.09
N LEU A 245 -32.91 -4.15 27.62
CA LEU A 245 -33.60 -3.86 28.89
C LEU A 245 -35.12 -4.11 28.80
N THR A 246 -35.72 -3.84 27.64
CA THR A 246 -37.15 -4.05 27.42
C THR A 246 -37.45 -5.55 27.37
N GLU A 247 -36.61 -6.34 26.71
CA GLU A 247 -36.70 -7.80 26.66
C GLU A 247 -36.52 -8.44 28.05
N MET A 248 -35.57 -7.95 28.87
CA MET A 248 -35.42 -8.43 30.25
C MET A 248 -36.64 -8.12 31.13
N ARG A 249 -37.22 -6.92 31.01
CA ARG A 249 -38.42 -6.54 31.79
C ARG A 249 -39.66 -7.35 31.43
N LEU A 250 -39.78 -7.79 30.18
CA LEU A 250 -40.91 -8.60 29.72
C LEU A 250 -40.80 -10.07 30.17
N LYS A 251 -39.58 -10.59 30.38
CA LYS A 251 -39.35 -12.00 30.72
C LYS A 251 -39.66 -12.35 32.18
N ASP A 252 -39.63 -11.36 33.09
CA ASP A 252 -39.89 -11.56 34.53
C ASP A 252 -41.38 -11.43 34.91
N GLY A 253 -42.26 -11.12 33.96
CA GLY A 253 -43.70 -10.90 34.20
C GLY A 253 -44.63 -12.07 33.81
N SER A 254 -44.08 -13.19 33.33
CA SER A 254 -44.87 -14.32 32.82
C SER A 254 -44.70 -15.57 33.67
N THR A 255 -45.27 -15.55 34.88
CA THR A 255 -45.51 -16.74 35.72
C THR A 255 -46.84 -16.60 36.44
#